data_AF-A0A7J3TXU9-F1
#
_entry.id   AF-A0A7J3TXU9-F1
#
_cell.length_a   1.000
_cell.length_b   1.000
_cell.length_c   1.000
_cell.angle_alpha   90.00
_cell.angle_beta   90.00
_cell.angle_gamma   90.00
#
_symmetry.space_group_name_H-M   'P 1'
#
loop_
_entity.id
_entity.type
_entity.pdbx_description
1 polymer ?
#
loop_
_entity_poly.entity_id
_entity_poly.type
_entity_poly.pdbx_seq_one_letter_code
_entity_poly.pdbx_strand_id
1 'polypeptide(L)'
;KIFEGNGAIAVKLFPSNVNVTTTLALASGKIPWVEIYADPLLNRNVHEIEVESEASKICIKVENLPHPDNPKTSYLAGLSVIQLLKQLSGGTNIVVGT
;
A
#
# COMPACT_ATOMS: atom_id res chain seq x y z
N LYS A 1 6.91 16.00 7.08
CA LYS A 1 6.93 15.58 5.67
C LYS A 1 8.37 15.52 5.19
N ILE A 2 8.82 14.41 4.61
CA ILE A 2 10.20 14.19 4.14
C ILE A 2 10.29 14.02 2.62
N PHE A 3 9.17 13.73 1.96
CA PHE A 3 9.07 13.66 0.51
C PHE A 3 7.65 14.03 0.08
N GLU A 4 7.56 14.65 -1.09
CA GLU A 4 6.33 14.91 -1.81
C GLU A 4 6.65 14.88 -3.31
N GLY A 5 5.87 14.14 -4.09
CA GLY A 5 6.07 14.12 -5.53
C GLY A 5 5.46 12.93 -6.25
N ASN A 6 5.91 12.75 -7.49
CA ASN A 6 5.51 11.65 -8.34
C ASN A 6 5.93 10.30 -7.73
N GLY A 7 5.00 9.33 -7.69
CA GLY A 7 5.24 8.00 -7.14
C GLY A 7 6.41 7.24 -7.78
N ALA A 8 6.73 7.47 -9.05
CA ALA A 8 7.89 6.85 -9.69
C ALA A 8 9.23 7.35 -9.11
N ILE A 9 9.28 8.58 -8.63
CA ILE A 9 10.44 9.13 -7.92
C ILE A 9 10.46 8.58 -6.50
N ALA A 10 9.30 8.54 -5.83
CA ALA A 10 9.16 7.98 -4.48
C ALA A 10 9.71 6.54 -4.40
N VAL A 11 9.36 5.71 -5.39
CA VAL A 11 9.83 4.31 -5.51
C VAL A 11 11.36 4.20 -5.52
N LYS A 12 12.04 5.12 -6.20
CA LYS A 12 13.51 5.13 -6.29
C LYS A 12 14.17 5.60 -5.00
N LEU A 13 13.58 6.58 -4.32
CA LEU A 13 14.13 7.18 -3.11
C LEU A 13 13.84 6.36 -1.84
N PHE A 14 12.70 5.65 -1.80
CA PHE A 14 12.22 4.93 -0.61
C PHE A 14 11.85 3.47 -0.91
N PRO A 15 12.78 2.66 -1.45
CA PRO A 15 12.48 1.32 -1.99
C PRO A 15 11.84 0.35 -0.99
N SER A 16 12.01 0.55 0.32
CA SER A 16 11.41 -0.28 1.36
C SER A 16 9.92 0.02 1.66
N ASN A 17 9.39 1.17 1.22
CA ASN A 17 8.06 1.68 1.64
C ASN A 17 7.06 1.81 0.48
N VAL A 18 7.41 1.31 -0.70
CA VAL A 18 6.77 1.73 -1.97
C VAL A 18 5.95 0.65 -2.65
N ASN A 19 5.78 -0.51 -2.01
CA ASN A 19 4.89 -1.56 -2.51
C ASN A 19 3.47 -1.02 -2.71
N VAL A 20 2.97 -0.20 -1.78
CA VAL A 20 1.63 0.41 -1.88
C VAL A 20 1.52 1.34 -3.09
N THR A 21 2.54 2.18 -3.33
CA THR A 21 2.61 3.08 -4.49
C THR A 21 2.53 2.30 -5.80
N THR A 22 3.32 1.24 -5.93
CA THR A 22 3.33 0.41 -7.15
C THR A 22 2.02 -0.36 -7.30
N THR A 23 1.47 -0.94 -6.23
CA THR A 23 0.17 -1.63 -6.27
C THR A 23 -0.95 -0.69 -6.69
N LEU A 24 -1.00 0.54 -6.18
CA LEU A 24 -1.97 1.55 -6.60
C LEU A 24 -1.79 1.94 -8.07
N ALA A 25 -0.54 2.06 -8.54
CA ALA A 25 -0.28 2.35 -9.94
C ALA A 25 -0.76 1.25 -10.87
N LEU A 26 -0.56 -0.02 -10.49
CA LEU A 26 -1.06 -1.17 -11.24
C LEU A 26 -2.59 -1.24 -11.23
N ALA A 27 -3.21 -1.00 -10.07
CA ALA A 27 -4.67 -1.09 -9.92
C ALA A 27 -5.43 0.05 -10.63
N SER A 28 -4.84 1.25 -10.66
CA SER A 28 -5.49 2.44 -11.23
C SER A 28 -5.05 2.78 -12.66
N GLY A 29 -3.94 2.20 -13.14
CA GLY A 29 -3.29 2.61 -14.38
C GLY A 29 -2.68 4.01 -14.36
N LYS A 30 -2.56 4.65 -13.18
CA LYS A 30 -2.04 6.00 -13.00
C LYS A 30 -0.90 6.02 -11.98
N ILE A 31 0.11 6.84 -12.20
CA ILE A 31 1.16 7.02 -11.21
C ILE A 31 0.63 7.94 -10.09
N PRO A 32 0.51 7.47 -8.84
CA PRO A 32 -0.04 8.29 -7.76
C PRO A 32 0.91 9.42 -7.37
N TRP A 33 0.33 10.51 -6.85
CA TRP A 33 1.08 11.49 -6.06
C TRP A 33 1.33 10.91 -4.67
N VAL A 34 2.54 11.06 -4.15
CA VAL A 34 2.97 10.42 -2.91
C VAL A 34 3.55 11.47 -1.98
N GLU A 35 3.08 11.46 -0.74
CA GLU A 35 3.71 12.14 0.38
C GLU A 35 4.24 11.11 1.38
N ILE A 36 5.42 11.37 1.94
CA ILE A 36 6.01 10.52 2.98
C ILE A 36 6.31 11.39 4.20
N TYR A 37 5.92 10.89 5.36
CA TYR A 37 6.11 11.55 6.64
C TYR A 37 6.92 10.63 7.56
N ALA A 38 7.90 11.21 8.26
CA ALA A 38 8.54 10.57 9.40
C ALA A 38 7.98 11.24 10.65
N ASP A 39 7.30 10.47 11.49
CA ASP A 39 6.71 10.93 12.74
C ASP A 39 7.28 10.08 13.89
N PRO A 40 8.07 10.67 14.82
CA PRO A 40 8.69 9.94 15.92
C PRO A 40 7.68 9.49 17.00
N LEU A 41 6.45 10.00 16.98
CA LEU A 41 5.41 9.63 17.94
C LEU A 41 4.60 8.41 17.48
N LEU A 42 4.72 8.02 16.21
CA LEU A 42 4.03 6.85 15.68
C LEU A 42 4.86 5.58 15.86
N ASN A 43 4.19 4.53 16.35
CA ASN A 43 4.73 3.18 16.48
C ASN A 43 4.15 2.21 15.43
N ARG A 44 3.58 2.75 14.36
CA ARG A 44 2.82 2.01 13.35
C ARG A 44 2.97 2.63 11.97
N ASN A 45 2.77 1.81 10.94
CA ASN A 45 2.79 2.26 9.56
C ASN A 45 1.39 2.74 9.18
N VAL A 46 1.28 4.01 8.81
CA VAL A 46 0.02 4.62 8.38
C VAL A 46 0.06 4.81 6.86
N HIS A 47 -0.96 4.31 6.18
CA HIS A 47 -1.21 4.61 4.77
C HIS A 47 -2.53 5.35 4.65
N GLU A 48 -2.48 6.51 4.00
CA GLU A 48 -3.66 7.30 3.64
C GLU A 48 -3.72 7.39 2.11
N ILE A 49 -4.85 7.00 1.54
CA ILE A 49 -5.07 6.91 0.11
C ILE A 49 -6.33 7.72 -0.21
N GLU A 50 -6.15 8.73 -1.05
CA GLU A 50 -7.25 9.52 -1.59
C GLU A 50 -7.40 9.23 -3.08
N VAL A 51 -8.62 8.94 -3.51
CA VAL A 51 -8.98 8.74 -4.91
C VAL A 51 -10.19 9.61 -5.22
N GLU A 52 -10.11 10.35 -6.32
CA GLU A 52 -11.19 11.21 -6.80
C GLU A 52 -11.53 10.87 -8.24
N SER A 53 -12.83 10.80 -8.54
CA SER A 53 -13.39 10.62 -9.87
C SER A 53 -14.65 11.46 -10.01
N GLU A 54 -15.20 11.55 -11.23
CA GLU A 54 -16.48 12.23 -11.49
C GLU A 54 -17.64 11.64 -10.67
N ALA A 55 -17.55 10.37 -10.28
CA ALA A 55 -18.60 9.67 -9.55
C ALA A 55 -18.45 9.76 -8.02
N SER A 56 -17.22 9.90 -7.50
CA SER A 56 -16.99 9.80 -6.05
C SER A 56 -15.61 10.27 -5.61
N LYS A 57 -15.51 10.71 -4.35
CA LYS A 57 -14.25 10.79 -3.59
C LYS A 57 -14.19 9.65 -2.58
N ILE A 58 -13.09 8.92 -2.56
CA ILE A 58 -12.81 7.80 -1.65
C ILE A 58 -11.57 8.13 -0.83
N CYS A 59 -11.67 8.01 0.49
CA CYS A 59 -10.54 8.15 1.42
C CYS A 59 -10.40 6.85 2.21
N ILE A 60 -9.21 6.23 2.16
CA ILE A 60 -8.89 5.02 2.89
C ILE A 60 -7.72 5.31 3.81
N LYS A 61 -7.87 5.03 5.10
CA LYS A 61 -6.80 5.09 6.10
C LYS A 61 -6.56 3.71 6.68
N VAL A 62 -5.31 3.25 6.63
CA VAL A 62 -4.89 1.96 7.16
C VAL A 62 -3.76 2.16 8.15
N GLU A 63 -4.00 1.78 9.40
CA GLU A 63 -3.02 1.84 10.49
C GLU A 63 -2.53 0.42 10.80
N ASN A 64 -1.39 0.06 10.21
CA ASN A 64 -0.86 -1.30 10.30
C ASN A 64 0.02 -1.49 11.53
N LEU A 65 -0.21 -2.59 12.24
CA LEU A 65 0.73 -3.10 13.21
C LEU A 65 1.98 -3.65 12.50
N PRO A 66 3.18 -3.38 13.04
CA PRO A 66 4.41 -4.02 12.56
C PRO A 66 4.33 -5.54 12.78
N HIS A 67 4.92 -6.31 11.88
CA HIS A 67 5.04 -7.75 12.06
C HIS A 67 5.94 -8.05 13.27
N PRO A 68 5.56 -8.99 14.17
CA PRO A 68 6.34 -9.28 15.38
C PRO A 68 7.80 -9.68 15.07
N ASP A 69 8.00 -10.53 14.05
CA ASP A 69 9.34 -11.01 13.66
C ASP A 69 10.07 -10.11 12.65
N ASN A 70 9.36 -9.16 12.00
CA ASN A 70 9.95 -8.23 11.04
C ASN A 70 9.27 -6.86 11.13
N PRO A 71 9.68 -6.02 12.09
CA PRO A 71 9.04 -4.72 12.32
C PRO A 71 9.10 -3.75 11.14
N LYS A 72 9.94 -4.03 10.12
CA LYS A 72 10.02 -3.24 8.89
C LYS A 72 8.85 -3.48 7.93
N THR A 73 8.00 -4.49 8.19
CA THR A 73 6.86 -4.84 7.33
C THR A 73 5.55 -4.79 8.10
N SER A 74 4.48 -4.38 7.40
CA SER A 74 3.11 -4.42 7.92
C SER A 74 2.63 -5.87 8.05
N TYR A 75 2.10 -6.27 9.21
CA TYR A 75 1.60 -7.63 9.40
C TYR A 75 0.48 -8.00 8.40
N LEU A 76 -0.37 -7.02 8.06
CA LEU A 76 -1.42 -7.16 7.07
C LEU A 76 -0.92 -7.65 5.69
N ALA A 77 0.31 -7.30 5.30
CA ALA A 77 0.89 -7.75 4.03
C ALA A 77 1.13 -9.28 4.01
N GLY A 78 1.50 -9.89 5.13
CA GLY A 78 1.61 -11.34 5.22
C GLY A 78 0.22 -12.00 5.19
N LEU A 79 -0.75 -11.41 5.88
CA LEU A 79 -2.14 -11.89 5.90
C LEU A 79 -2.80 -11.83 4.51
N SER A 80 -2.50 -10.82 3.70
CA SER A 80 -3.05 -10.72 2.34
C SER A 80 -2.55 -11.85 1.44
N VAL A 81 -1.28 -12.26 1.57
CA VAL A 81 -0.73 -13.41 0.84
C VAL A 81 -1.37 -14.72 1.30
N ILE A 82 -1.55 -14.92 2.61
CA ILE A 82 -2.27 -16.10 3.14
C ILE A 82 -3.69 -16.15 2.57
N GLN A 83 -4.39 -15.02 2.56
CA GLN A 83 -5.74 -14.93 2.02
C GLN A 83 -5.77 -15.26 0.53
N LEU A 84 -4.81 -14.74 -0.25
CA LEU A 84 -4.67 -15.07 -1.66
C LEU A 84 -4.49 -16.58 -1.84
N LEU A 85 -3.54 -17.20 -1.14
CA LEU A 85 -3.29 -18.65 -1.22
C LEU A 85 -4.53 -19.48 -0.88
N LYS A 86 -5.31 -19.09 0.13
CA LYS A 86 -6.59 -19.75 0.46
C LYS A 86 -7.58 -19.69 -0.70
N GLN A 87 -7.66 -18.57 -1.42
CA GLN A 87 -8.51 -18.45 -2.61
C GLN A 87 -8.03 -19.38 -3.72
N LEU A 88 -6.72 -19.43 -3.99
CA LEU A 88 -6.14 -20.27 -5.06
C LEU A 88 -6.30 -21.78 -4.77
N SER A 89 -6.29 -22.17 -3.50
CA SER A 89 -6.21 -23.57 -3.07
C SER A 89 -7.57 -24.31 -3.07
N GLY A 90 -8.66 -23.68 -3.50
CA GLY A 90 -9.97 -24.36 -3.60
C GLY A 90 -11.19 -23.49 -3.29
N GLY A 91 -11.09 -22.16 -3.38
CA GLY A 91 -12.21 -21.25 -3.11
C GLY A 91 -12.81 -20.59 -4.36
N THR A 92 -11.98 -20.00 -5.23
CA THR A 92 -12.46 -19.28 -6.44
C THR A 92 -11.29 -18.93 -7.36
N ASN A 93 -11.57 -18.89 -8.68
CA ASN A 93 -10.60 -18.66 -9.76
C ASN A 93 -9.75 -17.40 -9.56
N ILE A 94 -8.46 -17.56 -9.86
CA ILE A 94 -7.44 -16.51 -9.79
C ILE A 94 -7.65 -15.50 -10.92
N VAL A 95 -7.89 -14.23 -10.58
CA VAL A 95 -7.73 -13.11 -11.51
C VAL A 95 -6.74 -12.13 -10.89
N VAL A 96 -5.54 -12.05 -11.47
CA VAL A 96 -4.49 -11.11 -11.08
C VAL A 96 -4.32 -10.12 -12.23
N GLY A 97 -4.77 -8.88 -12.02
CA GLY A 97 -4.88 -7.88 -13.09
C GLY A 97 -6.10 -8.09 -13.98
N THR A 98 -6.36 -7.16 -14.91
CA THR A 98 -7.31 -7.38 -16.01
C THR A 98 -6.81 -8.46 -16.96
#